data_AF-T0QZS9-F1
#
_entry.id   AF-T0QZS9-F1
#
_cell.length_a   1.000
_cell.length_b   1.000
_cell.length_c   1.000
_cell.angle_alpha   90.00
_cell.angle_beta   90.00
_cell.angle_gamma   90.00
#
_symmetry.space_group_name_H-M   'P 1'
#
loop_
_entity.id
_entity.type
_entity.pdbx_description
1 polymer ?
#
loop_
_entity_poly.entity_id
_entity_poly.type
_entity_poly.pdbx_seq_one_letter_code
_entity_poly.pdbx_strand_id
1 'polypeptide(L)'
;MTTAKVLSGPVPPGPANGDVRRGPYPVRRNAFILSVSLICLLNVLCMPMKAYLSEDVPWGPLIERPVFPNYSSFNTAILARYQAEYAFDRLPNTSTYFNDASSDVQVVRLALDLNQHVPVAVEDCVGSFLLGMPGVIYFTSSVRTLLCALGATDRVVPAQWHNKGLCAYDMYFTINLGHQCVWLEFDPAQPSTLVVVSALVMYTTYAWRWFKFVFRILVTLRILHVVWTDYYIHCYALEHAFATRGHLTNMPDGDWSYEVLWGDPTAFVLLHPEIALAFVIDYWLSVDVVTVVIVRASQNDDIVVMLTAFLYLSRTVWFAYAAMGLTSFVLKRSHKEHLFAEVDLTLVAIGATCYGPAASWASGNVAFLLQTFQFFFEAIVPLAAKGQEFEGCLSSLVYTIMLASMPIMYGFTRPLLRRRQPPTVDPARYSSFLYNGFKTRLVFAALHHWTRDYRAGIPSVGGSIYALFDSNARYKQYPTTRFRGPDCFVHCYCNGKLVEILRLSLLVGLDRNGNAPNVVIATSDQPSLYTVHTIQLPTSEKQKMPLLRCPLTPSAWCL
;
A
#
# COMPACT_ATOMS: atom_id res chain seq x y z
N MET A 1 63.80 -7.52 -0.73
CA MET A 1 62.41 -7.05 -0.66
C MET A 1 61.75 -7.69 0.54
N THR A 2 61.21 -6.84 1.39
CA THR A 2 60.96 -7.02 2.81
C THR A 2 59.72 -7.86 3.10
N THR A 3 59.85 -8.77 4.05
CA THR A 3 58.80 -9.56 4.69
C THR A 3 57.82 -8.68 5.45
N ALA A 4 56.55 -8.66 5.04
CA ALA A 4 55.48 -7.98 5.78
C ALA A 4 54.93 -8.90 6.87
N LYS A 5 55.26 -8.59 8.14
CA LYS A 5 54.67 -9.19 9.34
C LYS A 5 53.17 -8.88 9.40
N VAL A 6 52.34 -9.92 9.49
CA VAL A 6 50.93 -9.82 9.87
C VAL A 6 50.87 -9.56 11.37
N LEU A 7 50.46 -8.36 11.76
CA LEU A 7 50.16 -8.00 13.16
C LEU A 7 48.86 -8.69 13.61
N SER A 8 48.99 -9.65 14.51
CA SER A 8 47.89 -10.27 15.26
C SER A 8 47.39 -9.31 16.34
N GLY A 9 46.38 -8.51 16.02
CA GLY A 9 45.59 -7.78 17.02
C GLY A 9 44.65 -8.72 17.80
N PRO A 10 44.18 -8.31 18.99
CA PRO A 10 43.31 -9.13 19.84
C PRO A 10 41.99 -9.45 19.12
N VAL A 11 41.59 -10.71 19.24
CA VAL A 11 40.37 -11.30 18.70
C VAL A 11 39.18 -10.76 19.49
N PRO A 12 38.17 -10.13 18.86
CA PRO A 12 36.96 -9.75 19.58
C PRO A 12 36.20 -11.01 19.99
N PRO A 13 35.70 -11.10 21.23
CA PRO A 13 34.87 -12.23 21.65
C PRO A 13 33.60 -12.27 20.80
N GLY A 14 33.20 -13.46 20.37
CA GLY A 14 31.94 -13.65 19.63
C GLY A 14 30.75 -13.15 20.46
N PRO A 15 29.74 -12.51 19.84
CA PRO A 15 28.60 -11.94 20.57
C PRO A 15 27.80 -13.02 21.31
N ALA A 16 27.34 -12.68 22.52
CA ALA A 16 26.67 -13.59 23.45
C ALA A 16 25.17 -13.79 23.18
N ASN A 17 24.69 -14.99 23.52
CA ASN A 17 23.30 -15.42 23.77
C ASN A 17 22.24 -15.10 22.70
N GLY A 18 22.21 -15.89 21.63
CA GLY A 18 21.00 -16.11 20.80
C GLY A 18 20.64 -17.59 20.78
N ASP A 19 19.43 -17.96 20.34
CA ASP A 19 18.98 -19.36 20.17
C ASP A 19 19.96 -20.12 19.26
N VAL A 20 20.87 -20.89 19.86
CA VAL A 20 21.84 -21.70 19.14
C VAL A 20 21.20 -23.04 18.82
N ARG A 21 20.96 -23.31 17.53
CA ARG A 21 20.70 -24.69 17.10
C ARG A 21 21.99 -25.49 17.25
N ARG A 22 21.94 -26.53 18.08
CA ARG A 22 23.09 -27.41 18.35
C ARG A 22 23.15 -28.48 17.25
N GLY A 23 24.19 -28.40 16.44
CA GLY A 23 24.64 -29.40 15.47
C GLY A 23 26.17 -29.37 15.38
N PRO A 24 26.82 -30.14 14.48
CA PRO A 24 28.26 -30.03 14.25
C PRO A 24 28.71 -28.60 13.92
N TYR A 25 27.82 -27.76 13.39
CA TYR A 25 28.09 -26.36 13.11
C TYR A 25 27.09 -25.46 13.85
N PRO A 26 27.52 -24.58 14.77
CA PRO A 26 26.63 -23.67 15.46
C PRO A 26 25.97 -22.67 14.50
N VAL A 27 24.64 -22.58 14.53
CA VAL A 27 23.86 -21.58 13.77
C VAL A 27 23.14 -20.64 14.72
N ARG A 28 23.25 -19.33 14.47
CA ARG A 28 22.62 -18.27 15.25
C ARG A 28 21.83 -17.33 14.34
N ARG A 29 20.82 -16.66 14.92
CA ARG A 29 20.04 -15.63 14.24
C ARG A 29 20.50 -14.25 14.69
N ASN A 30 20.60 -13.31 13.76
CA ASN A 30 20.80 -11.92 14.14
C ASN A 30 19.50 -11.36 14.76
N ALA A 31 19.56 -11.00 16.04
CA ALA A 31 18.37 -10.58 16.80
C ALA A 31 17.73 -9.29 16.25
N PHE A 32 18.54 -8.32 15.79
CA PHE A 32 18.05 -7.08 15.21
C PHE A 32 17.26 -7.34 13.93
N ILE A 33 17.85 -8.07 13.00
CA ILE A 33 17.21 -8.38 11.71
C ILE A 33 15.96 -9.25 11.91
N LEU A 34 16.02 -10.23 12.82
CA LEU A 34 14.85 -11.02 13.20
C LEU A 34 13.73 -10.12 13.72
N SER A 35 14.04 -9.17 14.61
CA SER A 35 13.07 -8.22 15.15
C SER A 35 12.44 -7.37 14.04
N VAL A 36 13.24 -6.86 13.10
CA VAL A 36 12.73 -6.10 11.94
C VAL A 36 11.83 -6.96 11.05
N SER A 37 12.20 -8.22 10.81
CA SER A 37 11.39 -9.17 10.03
C SER A 37 10.04 -9.44 10.72
N LEU A 38 10.03 -9.64 12.04
CA LEU A 38 8.82 -9.83 12.85
C LEU A 38 7.94 -8.57 12.91
N ILE A 39 8.52 -7.37 12.97
CA ILE A 39 7.77 -6.11 12.89
C ILE A 39 7.12 -5.97 11.50
N CYS A 40 7.84 -6.32 10.42
CA CYS A 40 7.26 -6.33 9.08
C CYS A 40 6.12 -7.34 8.96
N LEU A 41 6.26 -8.54 9.53
CA LEU A 41 5.19 -9.54 9.61
C LEU A 41 3.97 -8.98 10.35
N LEU A 42 4.16 -8.43 11.55
CA LEU A 42 3.07 -7.87 12.36
C LEU A 42 2.35 -6.76 11.61
N ASN A 43 3.10 -5.85 10.97
CA ASN A 43 2.53 -4.78 10.16
C ASN A 43 1.60 -5.34 9.07
N VAL A 44 2.01 -6.39 8.36
CA VAL A 44 1.20 -7.01 7.30
C VAL A 44 0.00 -7.77 7.85
N LEU A 45 0.14 -8.47 8.98
CA LEU A 45 -0.98 -9.17 9.65
C LEU A 45 -2.04 -8.20 10.17
N CYS A 46 -1.64 -6.99 10.58
CA CYS A 46 -2.54 -5.95 11.05
C CYS A 46 -3.26 -5.19 9.92
N MET A 47 -2.82 -5.32 8.65
CA MET A 47 -3.39 -4.56 7.54
C MET A 47 -4.91 -4.72 7.37
N PRO A 48 -5.53 -5.91 7.51
CA PRO A 48 -6.98 -6.04 7.43
C PRO A 48 -7.71 -5.30 8.55
N MET A 49 -7.12 -5.27 9.75
CA MET A 49 -7.70 -4.64 10.93
C MET A 49 -7.53 -3.12 10.96
N LYS A 50 -6.64 -2.57 10.13
CA LYS A 50 -6.42 -1.14 9.96
C LYS A 50 -7.69 -0.37 9.56
N ALA A 51 -8.64 -1.07 8.95
CA ALA A 51 -9.98 -0.56 8.68
C ALA A 51 -10.68 0.04 9.92
N TYR A 52 -10.51 -0.57 11.09
CA TYR A 52 -11.13 -0.14 12.34
C TYR A 52 -10.52 1.12 12.96
N LEU A 53 -9.56 1.76 12.27
CA LEU A 53 -9.14 3.14 12.60
C LEU A 53 -10.24 4.16 12.33
N SER A 54 -11.21 3.84 11.46
CA SER A 54 -12.33 4.71 11.14
C SER A 54 -13.67 3.98 11.02
N GLU A 55 -13.65 2.66 10.83
CA GLU A 55 -14.86 1.84 10.85
C GLU A 55 -15.22 1.41 12.28
N ASP A 56 -16.52 1.36 12.56
CA ASP A 56 -17.01 0.75 13.79
C ASP A 56 -16.78 -0.76 13.85
N VAL A 57 -16.57 -1.25 15.07
CA VAL A 57 -16.51 -2.68 15.36
C VAL A 57 -17.89 -3.36 15.19
N PRO A 58 -17.95 -4.68 14.96
CA PRO A 58 -19.21 -5.39 14.68
C PRO A 58 -20.28 -5.28 15.76
N TRP A 59 -19.87 -5.13 17.01
CA TRP A 59 -20.76 -4.98 18.17
C TRP A 59 -20.98 -3.51 18.57
N GLY A 60 -20.55 -2.55 17.73
CA GLY A 60 -20.82 -1.14 17.93
C GLY A 60 -22.30 -0.80 17.77
N PRO A 61 -22.74 0.39 18.24
CA PRO A 61 -24.11 0.86 18.05
C PRO A 61 -24.46 0.97 16.56
N LEU A 62 -25.72 0.74 16.21
CA LEU A 62 -26.26 0.99 14.87
C LEU A 62 -27.22 2.16 14.91
N ILE A 63 -27.34 2.84 13.78
CA ILE A 63 -28.38 3.81 13.52
C ILE A 63 -29.37 3.22 12.54
N GLU A 64 -30.64 3.30 12.92
CA GLU A 64 -31.73 2.87 12.07
C GLU A 64 -31.85 3.79 10.85
N ARG A 65 -31.96 3.16 9.68
CA ARG A 65 -32.25 3.88 8.45
C ARG A 65 -33.69 4.43 8.54
N PRO A 66 -33.89 5.75 8.47
CA PRO A 66 -35.22 6.33 8.45
C PRO A 66 -35.92 5.98 7.13
N VAL A 67 -37.21 5.68 7.21
CA VAL A 67 -38.03 5.31 6.05
C VAL A 67 -39.02 6.42 5.76
N PHE A 68 -39.04 6.87 4.50
CA PHE A 68 -39.91 7.94 4.04
C PHE A 68 -40.71 7.50 2.81
N PRO A 69 -41.96 7.98 2.64
CA PRO A 69 -42.81 7.60 1.50
C PRO A 69 -42.31 8.15 0.16
N ASN A 70 -41.62 9.30 0.16
CA ASN A 70 -41.06 9.89 -1.05
C ASN A 70 -39.89 10.84 -0.70
N TYR A 71 -39.10 11.23 -1.71
CA TYR A 71 -37.97 12.14 -1.55
C TYR A 71 -38.36 13.48 -0.91
N SER A 72 -39.49 14.07 -1.28
CA SER A 72 -39.91 15.36 -0.72
C SER A 72 -40.11 15.28 0.80
N SER A 73 -40.74 14.21 1.29
CA SER A 73 -40.96 13.99 2.72
C SER A 73 -39.65 13.75 3.48
N PHE A 74 -38.72 12.99 2.88
CA PHE A 74 -37.37 12.80 3.40
C PHE A 74 -36.63 14.13 3.52
N ASN A 75 -36.56 14.88 2.41
CA ASN A 75 -35.84 16.13 2.33
C ASN A 75 -36.36 17.14 3.37
N THR A 76 -37.67 17.31 3.46
CA THR A 76 -38.26 18.26 4.43
C THR A 76 -38.02 17.81 5.88
N ALA A 77 -38.24 16.54 6.21
CA ALA A 77 -38.16 16.07 7.60
C ALA A 77 -36.71 16.02 8.12
N ILE A 78 -35.79 15.48 7.33
CA ILE A 78 -34.38 15.35 7.73
C ILE A 78 -33.69 16.71 7.75
N LEU A 79 -33.94 17.57 6.76
CA LEU A 79 -33.36 18.92 6.75
C LEU A 79 -33.79 19.72 7.97
N ALA A 80 -35.09 19.73 8.29
CA ALA A 80 -35.61 20.45 9.46
C ALA A 80 -35.03 19.89 10.76
N ARG A 81 -34.86 18.56 10.87
CA ARG A 81 -34.23 17.91 12.01
C ARG A 81 -32.78 18.36 12.17
N TYR A 82 -31.97 18.28 11.12
CA TYR A 82 -30.55 18.65 11.19
C TYR A 82 -30.33 20.14 11.43
N GLN A 83 -31.17 21.00 10.86
CA GLN A 83 -31.16 22.43 11.16
C GLN A 83 -31.45 22.71 12.64
N ALA A 84 -32.32 21.93 13.28
CA ALA A 84 -32.63 22.09 14.70
C ALA A 84 -31.55 21.47 15.62
N GLU A 85 -31.00 20.31 15.25
CA GLU A 85 -30.01 19.58 16.07
C GLU A 85 -28.61 20.20 15.98
N TYR A 86 -28.22 20.67 14.79
CA TYR A 86 -26.89 21.19 14.48
C TYR A 86 -26.88 22.69 14.21
N ALA A 87 -27.83 23.42 14.81
CA ALA A 87 -27.89 24.87 14.80
C ALA A 87 -26.60 25.49 15.39
N PHE A 88 -26.33 26.73 15.01
CA PHE A 88 -25.11 27.45 15.39
C PHE A 88 -24.87 27.49 16.90
N ASP A 89 -25.93 27.68 17.70
CA ASP A 89 -25.87 27.79 19.16
C ASP A 89 -25.62 26.46 19.90
N ARG A 90 -25.80 25.33 19.21
CA ARG A 90 -25.59 23.99 19.77
C ARG A 90 -24.22 23.40 19.47
N LEU A 91 -23.56 23.93 18.45
CA LEU A 91 -22.23 23.49 18.04
C LEU A 91 -21.14 24.41 18.61
N PRO A 92 -19.92 23.90 18.89
CA PRO A 92 -18.83 24.75 19.34
C PRO A 92 -18.51 25.85 18.32
N ASN A 93 -18.47 27.12 18.74
CA ASN A 93 -18.35 28.28 17.83
C ASN A 93 -17.09 28.29 16.93
N THR A 94 -16.07 27.48 17.22
CA THR A 94 -14.79 27.46 16.49
C THR A 94 -14.53 26.18 15.70
N SER A 95 -15.39 25.15 15.78
CA SER A 95 -15.13 23.86 15.12
C SER A 95 -15.62 23.86 13.67
N THR A 96 -14.73 23.78 12.70
CA THR A 96 -15.11 23.56 11.28
C THR A 96 -15.60 22.13 11.03
N TYR A 97 -15.30 21.21 11.94
CA TYR A 97 -15.74 19.83 11.91
C TYR A 97 -16.28 19.40 13.27
N PHE A 98 -17.40 18.69 13.28
CA PHE A 98 -18.02 18.12 14.46
C PHE A 98 -18.47 16.68 14.18
N ASN A 99 -18.09 15.77 15.07
CA ASN A 99 -18.45 14.36 14.99
C ASN A 99 -19.49 14.05 16.07
N ASP A 100 -20.75 13.90 15.69
CA ASP A 100 -21.81 13.43 16.58
C ASP A 100 -21.78 11.90 16.66
N ALA A 101 -21.02 11.36 17.60
CA ALA A 101 -20.91 9.93 17.81
C ALA A 101 -22.23 9.26 18.27
N SER A 102 -23.19 10.04 18.79
CA SER A 102 -24.47 9.49 19.27
C SER A 102 -25.43 9.19 18.11
N SER A 103 -25.35 10.01 17.06
CA SER A 103 -26.20 9.90 15.87
C SER A 103 -25.40 9.52 14.60
N ASP A 104 -24.10 9.20 14.75
CA ASP A 104 -23.10 8.95 13.67
C ASP A 104 -23.19 9.97 12.53
N VAL A 105 -23.39 11.24 12.91
CA VAL A 105 -23.46 12.35 11.97
C VAL A 105 -22.14 13.09 11.95
N GLN A 106 -21.64 13.30 10.74
CA GLN A 106 -20.45 14.08 10.48
C GLN A 106 -20.88 15.45 9.98
N VAL A 107 -20.63 16.49 10.77
CA VAL A 107 -21.01 17.86 10.42
C VAL A 107 -19.76 18.65 10.07
N VAL A 108 -19.80 19.33 8.93
CA VAL A 108 -18.76 20.23 8.46
C VAL A 108 -19.36 21.60 8.23
N ARG A 109 -18.63 22.64 8.65
CA ARG A 109 -19.04 24.04 8.53
C ARG A 109 -17.98 24.83 7.79
N LEU A 110 -18.42 25.60 6.80
CA LEU A 110 -17.59 26.56 6.09
C LEU A 110 -18.20 27.95 6.27
N ALA A 111 -17.46 28.83 6.94
CA ALA A 111 -17.84 30.24 7.06
C ALA A 111 -17.43 31.02 5.80
N LEU A 112 -18.38 31.76 5.23
CA LEU A 112 -18.20 32.67 4.13
C LEU A 112 -18.35 34.11 4.65
N ASP A 113 -17.33 34.94 4.42
CA ASP A 113 -17.39 36.37 4.71
C ASP A 113 -18.12 37.10 3.59
N LEU A 114 -19.34 37.55 3.88
CA LEU A 114 -20.19 38.27 2.92
C LEU A 114 -19.64 39.65 2.55
N ASN A 115 -18.72 40.23 3.34
CA ASN A 115 -18.06 41.48 2.98
C ASN A 115 -17.06 41.30 1.83
N GLN A 116 -16.55 40.08 1.65
CA GLN A 116 -15.62 39.70 0.58
C GLN A 116 -16.33 39.02 -0.58
N HIS A 117 -17.67 38.86 -0.51
CA HIS A 117 -18.44 38.21 -1.54
C HIS A 117 -18.46 39.05 -2.82
N VAL A 118 -18.06 38.42 -3.92
CA VAL A 118 -18.14 38.98 -5.26
C VAL A 118 -19.02 38.05 -6.10
N PRO A 119 -20.10 38.57 -6.73
CA PRO A 119 -20.99 37.74 -7.52
C PRO A 119 -20.24 37.04 -8.66
N VAL A 120 -20.43 35.73 -8.76
CA VAL A 120 -19.83 34.88 -9.80
C VAL A 120 -20.91 34.50 -10.81
N ALA A 121 -20.59 34.55 -12.10
CA ALA A 121 -21.48 34.04 -13.13
C ALA A 121 -21.78 32.55 -12.88
N VAL A 122 -23.03 32.13 -13.11
CA VAL A 122 -23.45 30.73 -12.86
C VAL A 122 -22.59 29.73 -13.64
N GLU A 123 -22.15 30.10 -14.83
CA GLU A 123 -21.24 29.33 -15.71
C GLU A 123 -19.90 29.02 -15.01
N ASP A 124 -19.35 29.99 -14.28
CA ASP A 124 -18.03 29.94 -13.65
C ASP A 124 -18.08 29.46 -12.19
N CYS A 125 -19.28 29.24 -11.66
CA CYS A 125 -19.52 28.92 -10.25
C CYS A 125 -18.70 27.73 -9.74
N VAL A 126 -18.59 26.65 -10.51
CA VAL A 126 -17.87 25.44 -10.07
C VAL A 126 -16.38 25.74 -9.86
N GLY A 127 -15.77 26.53 -10.74
CA GLY A 127 -14.35 26.86 -10.68
C GLY A 127 -14.02 27.96 -9.69
N SER A 128 -14.95 28.89 -9.46
CA SER A 128 -14.68 30.15 -8.74
C SER A 128 -15.38 30.26 -7.38
N PHE A 129 -16.48 29.53 -7.15
CA PHE A 129 -17.26 29.61 -5.90
C PHE A 129 -17.30 28.29 -5.13
N LEU A 130 -17.58 27.16 -5.79
CA LEU A 130 -17.71 25.86 -5.10
C LEU A 130 -16.36 25.21 -4.75
N LEU A 131 -15.31 25.59 -5.46
CA LEU A 131 -14.01 24.94 -5.36
C LEU A 131 -13.46 25.03 -3.93
N GLY A 132 -12.96 23.90 -3.40
CA GLY A 132 -12.41 23.82 -2.05
C GLY A 132 -13.46 23.77 -0.93
N MET A 133 -14.76 23.84 -1.24
CA MET A 133 -15.78 23.60 -0.22
C MET A 133 -15.70 22.15 0.30
N PRO A 134 -15.77 21.93 1.63
CA PRO A 134 -15.71 20.58 2.17
C PRO A 134 -16.86 19.70 1.66
N GLY A 135 -16.54 18.47 1.21
CA GLY A 135 -17.53 17.55 0.67
C GLY A 135 -18.09 17.92 -0.71
N VAL A 136 -17.59 18.97 -1.38
CA VAL A 136 -18.08 19.45 -2.68
C VAL A 136 -18.14 18.38 -3.77
N ILE A 137 -17.28 17.37 -3.68
CA ILE A 137 -17.27 16.23 -4.61
C ILE A 137 -18.57 15.43 -4.59
N TYR A 138 -19.29 15.45 -3.46
CA TYR A 138 -20.55 14.72 -3.26
C TYR A 138 -21.76 15.59 -3.56
N PHE A 139 -21.62 16.90 -3.77
CA PHE A 139 -22.76 17.78 -4.01
C PHE A 139 -23.49 17.40 -5.30
N THR A 140 -24.75 17.02 -5.17
CA THR A 140 -25.62 16.74 -6.31
C THR A 140 -25.87 18.00 -7.11
N SER A 141 -26.34 17.86 -8.35
CA SER A 141 -26.77 18.98 -9.19
C SER A 141 -27.71 19.95 -8.47
N SER A 142 -28.66 19.47 -7.65
CA SER A 142 -29.54 20.36 -6.88
C SER A 142 -28.81 21.17 -5.82
N VAL A 143 -27.89 20.56 -5.06
CA VAL A 143 -27.04 21.29 -4.09
C VAL A 143 -26.17 22.32 -4.82
N ARG A 144 -25.56 21.92 -5.94
CA ARG A 144 -24.72 22.81 -6.76
C ARG A 144 -25.53 23.98 -7.31
N THR A 145 -26.73 23.75 -7.84
CA THR A 145 -27.61 24.83 -8.32
C THR A 145 -27.98 25.79 -7.20
N LEU A 146 -28.30 25.29 -5.99
CA LEU A 146 -28.58 26.13 -4.83
C LEU A 146 -27.38 27.04 -4.49
N LEU A 147 -26.19 26.45 -4.36
CA LEU A 147 -24.98 27.18 -3.99
C LEU A 147 -24.50 28.11 -5.12
N CYS A 148 -24.68 27.75 -6.39
CA CYS A 148 -24.37 28.63 -7.50
C CYS A 148 -25.34 29.81 -7.60
N ALA A 149 -26.62 29.62 -7.28
CA ALA A 149 -27.57 30.72 -7.19
C ALA A 149 -27.19 31.69 -6.04
N LEU A 150 -26.71 31.15 -4.92
CA LEU A 150 -26.15 31.96 -3.83
C LEU A 150 -24.91 32.75 -4.32
N GLY A 151 -23.95 32.06 -4.95
CA GLY A 151 -22.73 32.66 -5.48
C GLY A 151 -22.96 33.75 -6.53
N ALA A 152 -24.04 33.64 -7.31
CA ALA A 152 -24.43 34.63 -8.31
C ALA A 152 -25.24 35.82 -7.74
N THR A 153 -25.64 35.78 -6.46
CA THR A 153 -26.46 36.82 -5.86
C THR A 153 -25.61 38.02 -5.43
N ASP A 154 -26.00 39.23 -5.84
CA ASP A 154 -25.29 40.47 -5.51
C ASP A 154 -25.35 40.83 -4.02
N ARG A 155 -26.54 40.74 -3.41
CA ARG A 155 -26.75 41.00 -1.99
C ARG A 155 -27.34 39.79 -1.30
N VAL A 156 -26.51 39.07 -0.57
CA VAL A 156 -26.92 37.91 0.22
C VAL A 156 -27.52 38.39 1.54
N VAL A 157 -28.83 38.20 1.71
CA VAL A 157 -29.57 38.63 2.92
C VAL A 157 -30.21 37.46 3.68
N PRO A 158 -30.29 37.52 5.03
CA PRO A 158 -30.88 36.46 5.84
C PRO A 158 -32.28 36.03 5.43
N ALA A 159 -33.16 36.99 5.14
CA ALA A 159 -34.56 36.72 4.78
C ALA A 159 -34.72 35.81 3.55
N GLN A 160 -33.72 35.79 2.66
CA GLN A 160 -33.76 34.99 1.43
C GLN A 160 -33.01 33.67 1.57
N TRP A 161 -31.94 33.60 2.36
CA TRP A 161 -30.97 32.49 2.32
C TRP A 161 -30.88 31.68 3.61
N HIS A 162 -31.33 32.22 4.74
CA HIS A 162 -31.27 31.52 6.01
C HIS A 162 -32.13 30.24 5.98
N ASN A 163 -31.57 29.13 6.46
CA ASN A 163 -32.14 27.78 6.47
C ASN A 163 -32.54 27.23 5.09
N LYS A 164 -32.06 27.84 3.99
CA LYS A 164 -32.17 27.21 2.68
C LYS A 164 -31.19 26.06 2.55
N GLY A 165 -31.69 24.90 2.14
CA GLY A 165 -30.89 23.70 2.01
C GLY A 165 -31.68 22.57 1.37
N LEU A 166 -31.00 21.45 1.17
CA LEU A 166 -31.60 20.20 0.76
C LEU A 166 -30.72 19.01 1.14
N CYS A 167 -31.33 17.83 1.15
CA CYS A 167 -30.70 16.55 1.41
C CYS A 167 -30.69 15.70 0.14
N ALA A 168 -29.66 14.88 -0.01
CA ALA A 168 -29.53 13.93 -1.11
C ALA A 168 -29.19 12.53 -0.57
N TYR A 169 -29.62 11.50 -1.29
CA TYR A 169 -29.25 10.11 -0.99
C TYR A 169 -27.89 9.75 -1.57
N ASP A 170 -27.15 8.97 -0.79
CA ASP A 170 -25.84 8.45 -1.16
C ASP A 170 -26.04 7.01 -1.62
N MET A 171 -26.04 6.80 -2.94
CA MET A 171 -26.29 5.50 -3.54
C MET A 171 -24.98 4.82 -3.94
N TYR A 172 -24.99 3.50 -3.85
CA TYR A 172 -23.91 2.66 -4.33
C TYR A 172 -24.45 1.36 -4.91
N PHE A 173 -24.21 1.11 -6.20
CA PHE A 173 -24.89 0.02 -6.94
C PHE A 173 -26.40 0.03 -6.72
N THR A 174 -27.04 1.21 -6.71
CA THR A 174 -28.47 1.42 -6.43
C THR A 174 -28.92 1.08 -5.00
N ILE A 175 -27.99 0.77 -4.10
CA ILE A 175 -28.25 0.58 -2.68
C ILE A 175 -28.02 1.91 -1.98
N ASN A 176 -29.02 2.41 -1.27
CA ASN A 176 -28.86 3.56 -0.38
C ASN A 176 -27.90 3.16 0.75
N LEU A 177 -26.74 3.80 0.81
CA LEU A 177 -25.75 3.64 1.87
C LEU A 177 -25.80 4.76 2.90
N GLY A 178 -26.46 5.87 2.63
CA GLY A 178 -26.41 7.05 3.47
C GLY A 178 -27.18 8.22 2.89
N HIS A 179 -26.98 9.37 3.52
CA HIS A 179 -27.42 10.64 2.97
C HIS A 179 -26.55 11.77 3.47
N GLN A 180 -26.58 12.85 2.69
CA GLN A 180 -25.99 14.13 3.05
C GLN A 180 -27.04 15.23 2.99
N CYS A 181 -26.90 16.25 3.83
CA CYS A 181 -27.72 17.47 3.77
C CYS A 181 -26.81 18.69 3.79
N VAL A 182 -27.11 19.65 2.93
CA VAL A 182 -26.41 20.94 2.87
C VAL A 182 -27.40 22.06 3.09
N TRP A 183 -27.09 22.95 4.02
CA TRP A 183 -27.91 24.14 4.27
C TRP A 183 -27.06 25.36 4.60
N LEU A 184 -27.74 26.51 4.58
CA LEU A 184 -27.17 27.82 4.81
C LEU A 184 -27.70 28.38 6.12
N GLU A 185 -26.82 28.85 6.99
CA GLU A 185 -27.16 29.43 8.27
C GLU A 185 -26.38 30.73 8.48
N PHE A 186 -26.99 31.75 9.06
CA PHE A 186 -26.29 33.02 9.31
C PHE A 186 -25.75 33.00 10.74
N ASP A 187 -24.52 33.47 10.93
CA ASP A 187 -23.96 33.60 12.27
C ASP A 187 -24.76 34.68 13.05
N PRO A 188 -25.43 34.33 14.16
CA PRO A 188 -26.20 35.28 14.95
C PRO A 188 -25.34 36.36 15.61
N ALA A 189 -24.05 36.08 15.84
CA ALA A 189 -23.09 37.04 16.39
C ALA A 189 -22.43 37.90 15.31
N GLN A 190 -22.33 37.40 14.07
CA GLN A 190 -21.72 38.10 12.94
C GLN A 190 -22.65 38.12 11.73
N PRO A 191 -23.48 39.17 11.57
CA PRO A 191 -24.48 39.24 10.49
C PRO A 191 -23.88 39.20 9.06
N SER A 192 -22.58 39.51 8.92
CA SER A 192 -21.85 39.44 7.66
C SER A 192 -21.25 38.06 7.38
N THR A 193 -21.51 37.05 8.21
CA THR A 193 -20.96 35.71 8.04
C THR A 193 -22.09 34.72 7.74
N LEU A 194 -21.99 34.06 6.60
CA LEU A 194 -22.86 32.95 6.21
C LEU A 194 -22.10 31.64 6.37
N VAL A 195 -22.69 30.68 7.06
CA VAL A 195 -22.13 29.35 7.23
C VAL A 195 -22.83 28.38 6.29
N VAL A 196 -22.05 27.72 5.45
CA VAL A 196 -22.49 26.53 4.71
C VAL A 196 -22.26 25.33 5.61
N VAL A 197 -23.34 24.65 5.99
CA VAL A 197 -23.28 23.46 6.83
C VAL A 197 -23.58 22.24 5.97
N SER A 198 -22.74 21.22 6.10
CA SER A 198 -22.91 19.91 5.47
C SER A 198 -22.94 18.84 6.55
N ALA A 199 -24.00 18.04 6.58
CA ALA A 199 -24.14 16.89 7.47
C ALA A 199 -24.20 15.60 6.66
N LEU A 200 -23.40 14.61 7.04
CA LEU A 200 -23.27 13.33 6.35
C LEU A 200 -23.52 12.17 7.33
N VAL A 201 -24.30 11.18 6.90
CA VAL A 201 -24.60 9.94 7.64
C VAL A 201 -24.48 8.74 6.74
N MET A 202 -23.95 7.65 7.28
CA MET A 202 -23.83 6.35 6.60
C MET A 202 -24.58 5.27 7.38
N TYR A 203 -25.43 4.53 6.68
CA TYR A 203 -26.19 3.42 7.22
C TYR A 203 -25.45 2.10 7.04
N THR A 204 -25.53 1.26 8.06
CA THR A 204 -24.96 -0.08 8.01
C THR A 204 -25.79 -1.04 8.85
N THR A 205 -25.53 -2.33 8.72
CA THR A 205 -26.27 -3.38 9.44
C THR A 205 -25.30 -4.26 10.23
N TYR A 206 -25.79 -4.90 11.30
CA TYR A 206 -24.98 -5.83 12.08
C TYR A 206 -24.44 -6.96 11.20
N ALA A 207 -25.29 -7.51 10.32
CA ALA A 207 -24.90 -8.55 9.38
C ALA A 207 -23.73 -8.11 8.48
N TRP A 208 -23.77 -6.88 7.95
CA TRP A 208 -22.70 -6.34 7.12
C TRP A 208 -21.39 -6.13 7.90
N ARG A 209 -21.46 -5.57 9.12
CA ARG A 209 -20.27 -5.36 9.96
C ARG A 209 -19.63 -6.70 10.36
N TRP A 210 -20.42 -7.71 10.74
CA TRP A 210 -19.93 -9.05 11.05
C TRP A 210 -19.34 -9.74 9.81
N PHE A 211 -19.98 -9.60 8.65
CA PHE A 211 -19.45 -10.11 7.40
C PHE A 211 -18.06 -9.53 7.10
N LYS A 212 -17.89 -8.19 7.17
CA LYS A 212 -16.57 -7.53 7.00
C LYS A 212 -15.54 -8.04 8.01
N PHE A 213 -15.93 -8.20 9.28
CA PHE A 213 -15.03 -8.70 10.31
C PHE A 213 -14.57 -10.14 10.07
N VAL A 214 -15.51 -11.06 9.81
CA VAL A 214 -15.17 -12.46 9.50
C VAL A 214 -14.29 -12.52 8.25
N PHE A 215 -14.62 -11.74 7.21
CA PHE A 215 -13.80 -11.63 6.01
C PHE A 215 -12.36 -11.20 6.35
N ARG A 216 -12.18 -10.15 7.15
CA ARG A 216 -10.84 -9.67 7.56
C ARG A 216 -10.06 -10.69 8.38
N ILE A 217 -10.72 -11.42 9.27
CA ILE A 217 -10.10 -12.52 10.03
C ILE A 217 -9.61 -13.63 9.09
N LEU A 218 -10.42 -14.04 8.12
CA LEU A 218 -10.04 -15.04 7.13
C LEU A 218 -8.85 -14.57 6.28
N VAL A 219 -8.82 -13.30 5.87
CA VAL A 219 -7.68 -12.69 5.17
C VAL A 219 -6.42 -12.71 6.04
N THR A 220 -6.50 -12.32 7.32
CA THR A 220 -5.36 -12.38 8.25
C THR A 220 -4.84 -13.81 8.42
N LEU A 221 -5.71 -14.80 8.56
CA LEU A 221 -5.32 -16.21 8.65
C LEU A 221 -4.65 -16.69 7.35
N ARG A 222 -5.16 -16.27 6.19
CA ARG A 222 -4.56 -16.60 4.88
C ARG A 222 -3.17 -15.98 4.74
N ILE A 223 -2.99 -14.72 5.16
CA ILE A 223 -1.67 -14.06 5.19
C ILE A 223 -0.71 -14.86 6.06
N LEU A 224 -1.11 -15.23 7.28
CA LEU A 224 -0.29 -16.00 8.20
C LEU A 224 0.13 -17.35 7.59
N HIS A 225 -0.82 -18.05 6.96
CA HIS A 225 -0.56 -19.31 6.28
C HIS A 225 0.47 -19.15 5.16
N VAL A 226 0.27 -18.20 4.25
CA VAL A 226 1.17 -17.95 3.10
C VAL A 226 2.57 -17.57 3.58
N VAL A 227 2.70 -16.67 4.55
CA VAL A 227 4.02 -16.28 5.06
C VAL A 227 4.72 -17.44 5.78
N TRP A 228 3.96 -18.29 6.47
CA TRP A 228 4.53 -19.48 7.09
C TRP A 228 5.02 -20.49 6.05
N THR A 229 4.16 -20.87 5.11
CA THR A 229 4.45 -21.92 4.11
C THR A 229 5.51 -21.51 3.11
N ASP A 230 5.46 -20.26 2.64
CA ASP A 230 6.25 -19.81 1.50
C ASP A 230 7.54 -19.10 1.93
N TYR A 231 7.70 -18.80 3.22
CA TYR A 231 8.87 -18.09 3.73
C TYR A 231 9.50 -18.72 4.97
N TYR A 232 8.81 -18.71 6.12
CA TYR A 232 9.45 -19.08 7.39
C TYR A 232 9.84 -20.55 7.44
N ILE A 233 9.03 -21.48 6.92
CA ILE A 233 9.41 -22.90 6.83
C ILE A 233 10.75 -23.05 6.09
N HIS A 234 10.96 -22.31 5.01
CA HIS A 234 12.21 -22.37 4.24
C HIS A 234 13.40 -21.75 4.99
N CYS A 235 13.18 -20.72 5.80
CA CYS A 235 14.21 -20.16 6.69
C CYS A 235 14.64 -21.20 7.75
N TYR A 236 13.67 -21.88 8.37
CA TYR A 236 13.95 -22.94 9.33
C TYR A 236 14.66 -24.14 8.71
N ALA A 237 14.30 -24.52 7.48
CA ALA A 237 14.95 -25.60 6.74
C ALA A 237 16.41 -25.25 6.39
N LEU A 238 16.67 -23.99 6.02
CA LEU A 238 18.03 -23.49 5.75
C LEU A 238 18.93 -23.57 6.98
N GLU A 239 18.45 -23.09 8.13
CA GLU A 239 19.20 -23.17 9.38
C GLU A 239 19.49 -24.62 9.78
N HIS A 240 18.52 -25.52 9.56
CA HIS A 240 18.72 -26.93 9.83
C HIS A 240 19.79 -27.55 8.90
N ALA A 241 19.76 -27.20 7.61
CA ALA A 241 20.75 -27.65 6.64
C ALA A 241 22.18 -27.20 7.03
N PHE A 242 22.35 -25.95 7.45
CA PHE A 242 23.65 -25.45 7.88
C PHE A 242 24.11 -26.03 9.22
N ALA A 243 23.20 -26.19 10.19
CA ALA A 243 23.55 -26.77 11.47
C ALA A 243 24.04 -28.22 11.35
N THR A 244 23.49 -28.97 10.38
CA THR A 244 23.78 -30.40 10.19
C THR A 244 24.89 -30.68 9.20
N ARG A 245 25.01 -29.89 8.12
CA ARG A 245 25.92 -30.19 6.99
C ARG A 245 26.88 -29.06 6.64
N GLY A 246 26.67 -27.85 7.17
CA GLY A 246 27.39 -26.66 6.75
C GLY A 246 26.88 -26.10 5.41
N HIS A 247 27.60 -25.12 4.86
CA HIS A 247 27.23 -24.46 3.60
C HIS A 247 27.81 -25.14 2.35
N LEU A 248 28.89 -25.91 2.48
CA LEU A 248 29.52 -26.68 1.40
C LEU A 248 29.26 -28.17 1.56
N THR A 249 29.24 -28.89 0.43
CA THR A 249 29.14 -30.36 0.40
C THR A 249 30.36 -31.01 1.05
N ASN A 250 31.55 -30.43 0.83
CA ASN A 250 32.79 -30.83 1.47
C ASN A 250 33.30 -29.65 2.28
N MET A 251 33.07 -29.69 3.59
CA MET A 251 33.48 -28.62 4.50
C MET A 251 34.99 -28.63 4.71
N PRO A 252 35.67 -27.47 4.56
CA PRO A 252 37.09 -27.35 4.91
C PRO A 252 37.34 -27.53 6.41
N ASP A 253 38.56 -27.89 6.78
CA ASP A 253 38.97 -27.98 8.19
C ASP A 253 38.83 -26.63 8.92
N GLY A 254 38.32 -26.67 10.14
CA GLY A 254 38.15 -25.50 11.02
C GLY A 254 36.86 -25.55 11.83
N ASP A 255 36.79 -24.70 12.86
CA ASP A 255 35.57 -24.53 13.66
C ASP A 255 34.62 -23.55 12.95
N TRP A 256 33.64 -24.09 12.24
CA TRP A 256 32.71 -23.32 11.43
C TRP A 256 31.43 -22.98 12.19
N SER A 257 31.00 -21.73 12.10
CA SER A 257 29.73 -21.26 12.65
C SER A 257 29.05 -20.25 11.72
N TYR A 258 27.74 -20.10 11.88
CA TYR A 258 26.90 -19.29 10.99
C TYR A 258 26.04 -18.30 11.74
N GLU A 259 25.93 -17.09 11.22
CA GLU A 259 24.89 -16.13 11.59
C GLU A 259 23.97 -15.91 10.39
N VAL A 260 22.68 -16.19 10.57
CA VAL A 260 21.66 -16.06 9.53
C VAL A 260 20.84 -14.80 9.76
N LEU A 261 20.76 -13.99 8.72
CA LEU A 261 20.00 -12.75 8.66
C LEU A 261 18.79 -13.01 7.77
N TRP A 262 17.63 -13.19 8.39
CA TRP A 262 16.37 -13.38 7.67
C TRP A 262 15.98 -12.10 6.93
N GLY A 263 15.53 -12.27 5.69
CA GLY A 263 14.89 -11.21 4.93
C GLY A 263 13.50 -10.84 5.45
N ASP A 264 12.84 -10.04 4.64
CA ASP A 264 11.50 -9.50 4.85
C ASP A 264 10.44 -10.31 4.08
N PRO A 265 9.45 -10.93 4.76
CA PRO A 265 8.40 -11.71 4.10
C PRO A 265 7.35 -10.85 3.36
N THR A 266 7.33 -9.52 3.54
CA THR A 266 6.26 -8.65 3.04
C THR A 266 5.94 -8.87 1.56
N ALA A 267 6.96 -9.09 0.73
CA ALA A 267 6.78 -9.29 -0.71
C ALA A 267 5.91 -10.51 -1.07
N PHE A 268 5.92 -11.58 -0.26
CA PHE A 268 5.05 -12.74 -0.48
C PHE A 268 3.59 -12.37 -0.36
N VAL A 269 3.24 -11.50 0.60
CA VAL A 269 1.86 -11.10 0.83
C VAL A 269 1.40 -10.11 -0.24
N LEU A 270 2.23 -9.10 -0.52
CA LEU A 270 1.87 -8.02 -1.45
C LEU A 270 1.71 -8.50 -2.89
N LEU A 271 2.41 -9.57 -3.28
CA LEU A 271 2.37 -10.13 -4.63
C LEU A 271 1.44 -11.33 -4.78
N HIS A 272 0.87 -11.83 -3.68
CA HIS A 272 -0.07 -12.94 -3.76
C HIS A 272 -1.41 -12.45 -4.35
N PRO A 273 -1.83 -12.95 -5.53
CA PRO A 273 -2.97 -12.38 -6.27
C PRO A 273 -4.28 -12.46 -5.48
N GLU A 274 -4.52 -13.57 -4.77
CA GLU A 274 -5.72 -13.73 -3.93
C GLU A 274 -5.77 -12.73 -2.78
N ILE A 275 -4.62 -12.45 -2.14
CA ILE A 275 -4.56 -11.54 -0.99
C ILE A 275 -4.72 -10.10 -1.47
N ALA A 276 -4.01 -9.71 -2.52
CA ALA A 276 -4.16 -8.40 -3.12
C ALA A 276 -5.61 -8.14 -3.56
N LEU A 277 -6.24 -9.11 -4.22
CA LEU A 277 -7.66 -9.02 -4.61
C LEU A 277 -8.57 -8.92 -3.37
N ALA A 278 -8.33 -9.70 -2.32
CA ALA A 278 -9.11 -9.65 -1.09
C ALA A 278 -9.04 -8.27 -0.42
N PHE A 279 -7.88 -7.61 -0.43
CA PHE A 279 -7.76 -6.23 0.08
C PHE A 279 -8.45 -5.19 -0.80
N VAL A 280 -8.43 -5.36 -2.12
CA VAL A 280 -9.21 -4.51 -3.03
C VAL A 280 -10.70 -4.67 -2.71
N ILE A 281 -11.19 -5.90 -2.59
CA ILE A 281 -12.58 -6.18 -2.21
C ILE A 281 -12.89 -5.56 -0.84
N ASP A 282 -12.06 -5.78 0.18
CA ASP A 282 -12.25 -5.20 1.52
C ASP A 282 -12.40 -3.67 1.49
N TYR A 283 -11.59 -2.98 0.68
CA TYR A 283 -11.72 -1.53 0.52
C TYR A 283 -13.07 -1.15 -0.12
N TRP A 284 -13.49 -1.88 -1.16
CA TRP A 284 -14.78 -1.66 -1.82
C TRP A 284 -15.99 -2.02 -0.93
N LEU A 285 -15.84 -2.96 -0.01
CA LEU A 285 -16.87 -3.26 1.00
C LEU A 285 -17.00 -2.14 2.05
N SER A 286 -16.03 -1.23 2.12
CA SER A 286 -15.91 -0.16 3.11
C SER A 286 -16.19 1.24 2.54
N VAL A 287 -16.89 1.30 1.41
CA VAL A 287 -17.19 2.55 0.69
C VAL A 287 -18.03 3.54 1.51
N ASP A 288 -18.88 3.02 2.40
CA ASP A 288 -19.62 3.79 3.40
C ASP A 288 -18.68 4.67 4.22
N VAL A 289 -17.63 4.07 4.78
CA VAL A 289 -16.67 4.79 5.63
C VAL A 289 -15.67 5.58 4.79
N VAL A 290 -15.31 5.13 3.58
CA VAL A 290 -14.42 5.89 2.68
C VAL A 290 -14.99 7.28 2.38
N THR A 291 -16.31 7.40 2.14
CA THR A 291 -16.96 8.69 1.89
C THR A 291 -16.76 9.67 3.04
N VAL A 292 -17.01 9.22 4.27
CA VAL A 292 -16.77 10.01 5.50
C VAL A 292 -15.29 10.37 5.64
N VAL A 293 -14.39 9.41 5.40
CA VAL A 293 -12.95 9.61 5.54
C VAL A 293 -12.42 10.62 4.52
N ILE A 294 -12.95 10.69 3.30
CA ILE A 294 -12.55 11.70 2.31
C ILE A 294 -12.93 13.10 2.80
N VAL A 295 -14.08 13.27 3.44
CA VAL A 295 -14.49 14.54 4.05
C VAL A 295 -13.60 14.91 5.26
N ARG A 296 -13.21 13.92 6.07
CA ARG A 296 -12.24 14.11 7.17
C ARG A 296 -10.84 14.48 6.64
N ALA A 297 -10.44 13.92 5.51
CA ALA A 297 -9.17 14.19 4.86
C ALA A 297 -9.08 15.62 4.28
N SER A 298 -10.20 16.30 4.05
CA SER A 298 -10.23 17.72 3.64
C SER A 298 -10.21 18.70 4.82
N GLN A 299 -10.19 18.23 6.07
CA GLN A 299 -10.16 19.11 7.24
C GLN A 299 -8.75 19.65 7.47
N ASN A 300 -8.58 20.96 7.41
CA ASN A 300 -7.28 21.60 7.65
C ASN A 300 -7.08 22.05 9.11
N ASP A 301 -8.16 22.23 9.86
CA ASP A 301 -8.10 22.76 11.23
C ASP A 301 -7.86 21.66 12.28
N ASP A 302 -8.40 20.45 12.07
CA ASP A 302 -8.14 19.28 12.91
C ASP A 302 -7.14 18.34 12.23
N ILE A 303 -5.86 18.61 12.47
CA ILE A 303 -4.75 17.84 11.90
C ILE A 303 -4.80 16.37 12.34
N VAL A 304 -5.31 16.06 13.53
CA VAL A 304 -5.35 14.68 14.04
C VAL A 304 -6.39 13.87 13.28
N VAL A 305 -7.58 14.44 13.05
CA VAL A 305 -8.63 13.84 12.22
C VAL A 305 -8.13 13.65 10.79
N MET A 306 -7.46 14.65 10.22
CA MET A 306 -6.88 14.58 8.88
C MET A 306 -5.81 13.48 8.77
N LEU A 307 -4.86 13.41 9.70
CA LEU A 307 -3.80 12.39 9.69
C LEU A 307 -4.35 10.98 9.89
N THR A 308 -5.39 10.82 10.73
CA THR A 308 -6.09 9.54 10.91
C THR A 308 -6.80 9.11 9.63
N ALA A 309 -7.45 10.06 8.94
CA ALA A 309 -8.05 9.84 7.64
C ALA A 309 -7.01 9.44 6.57
N PHE A 310 -5.86 10.10 6.53
CA PHE A 310 -4.76 9.72 5.63
C PHE A 310 -4.23 8.32 5.92
N LEU A 311 -4.10 7.98 7.20
CA LEU A 311 -3.68 6.64 7.60
C LEU A 311 -4.70 5.59 7.14
N TYR A 312 -6.00 5.85 7.25
CA TYR A 312 -7.03 4.97 6.68
C TYR A 312 -6.93 4.88 5.15
N LEU A 313 -6.83 6.01 4.45
CA LEU A 313 -6.75 6.08 2.98
C LEU A 313 -5.50 5.42 2.40
N SER A 314 -4.42 5.26 3.17
CA SER A 314 -3.26 4.49 2.71
C SER A 314 -3.57 3.02 2.39
N ARG A 315 -4.73 2.48 2.80
CA ARG A 315 -5.26 1.18 2.31
C ARG A 315 -5.42 1.14 0.78
N THR A 316 -5.52 2.28 0.12
CA THR A 316 -5.60 2.35 -1.35
C THR A 316 -4.34 1.84 -2.07
N VAL A 317 -3.20 1.67 -1.36
CA VAL A 317 -1.99 1.03 -1.90
C VAL A 317 -2.26 -0.35 -2.51
N TRP A 318 -3.29 -1.07 -2.03
CA TRP A 318 -3.65 -2.38 -2.55
C TRP A 318 -4.14 -2.34 -4.01
N PHE A 319 -4.67 -1.21 -4.48
CA PHE A 319 -4.98 -1.02 -5.90
C PHE A 319 -3.71 -1.06 -6.76
N ALA A 320 -2.65 -0.41 -6.30
CA ALA A 320 -1.34 -0.44 -6.94
C ALA A 320 -0.73 -1.85 -6.94
N TYR A 321 -0.81 -2.58 -5.82
CA TYR A 321 -0.30 -3.95 -5.74
C TYR A 321 -1.08 -4.93 -6.63
N ALA A 322 -2.41 -4.87 -6.62
CA ALA A 322 -3.25 -5.69 -7.48
C ALA A 322 -3.00 -5.40 -8.97
N ALA A 323 -2.89 -4.13 -9.35
CA ALA A 323 -2.58 -3.73 -10.73
C ALA A 323 -1.19 -4.21 -11.18
N MET A 324 -0.18 -4.13 -10.31
CA MET A 324 1.14 -4.69 -10.59
C MET A 324 1.08 -6.22 -10.74
N GLY A 325 0.36 -6.92 -9.88
CA GLY A 325 0.16 -8.38 -10.01
C GLY A 325 -0.51 -8.77 -11.33
N LEU A 326 -1.59 -8.08 -11.72
CA LEU A 326 -2.26 -8.29 -12.99
C LEU A 326 -1.34 -7.98 -14.18
N THR A 327 -0.61 -6.86 -14.12
CA THR A 327 0.35 -6.47 -15.16
C THR A 327 1.45 -7.51 -15.29
N SER A 328 1.97 -8.02 -14.17
CA SER A 328 2.95 -9.11 -14.13
C SER A 328 2.43 -10.35 -14.87
N PHE A 329 1.20 -10.78 -14.56
CA PHE A 329 0.55 -11.89 -15.25
C PHE A 329 0.43 -11.66 -16.77
N VAL A 330 -0.03 -10.48 -17.19
CA VAL A 330 -0.18 -10.13 -18.61
C VAL A 330 1.17 -10.10 -19.34
N LEU A 331 2.21 -9.55 -18.70
CA LEU A 331 3.57 -9.50 -19.25
C LEU A 331 4.15 -10.91 -19.41
N LYS A 332 3.97 -11.79 -18.43
CA LYS A 332 4.39 -13.20 -18.51
C LYS A 332 3.67 -13.94 -19.63
N ARG A 333 2.34 -13.79 -19.73
CA ARG A 333 1.53 -14.39 -20.79
C ARG A 333 1.93 -13.91 -22.18
N SER A 334 2.35 -12.66 -22.30
CA SER A 334 2.74 -12.03 -23.56
C SER A 334 4.24 -12.12 -23.86
N HIS A 335 5.05 -12.69 -22.97
CA HIS A 335 6.52 -12.72 -23.05
C HIS A 335 7.16 -11.34 -23.26
N LYS A 336 6.59 -10.31 -22.64
CA LYS A 336 6.97 -8.89 -22.77
C LYS A 336 7.57 -8.33 -21.48
N GLU A 337 8.11 -9.17 -20.61
CA GLU A 337 8.66 -8.80 -19.30
C GLU A 337 9.73 -7.70 -19.38
N HIS A 338 10.48 -7.65 -20.48
CA HIS A 338 11.52 -6.65 -20.74
C HIS A 338 10.98 -5.22 -20.97
N LEU A 339 9.67 -5.06 -21.23
CA LEU A 339 9.04 -3.76 -21.43
C LEU A 339 8.76 -3.01 -20.12
N PHE A 340 8.92 -3.66 -18.97
CA PHE A 340 8.57 -3.11 -17.68
C PHE A 340 9.78 -3.05 -16.75
N ALA A 341 10.00 -1.90 -16.12
CA ALA A 341 11.02 -1.73 -15.09
C ALA A 341 10.47 -2.13 -13.72
N GLU A 342 11.22 -2.96 -13.00
CA GLU A 342 10.87 -3.35 -11.63
C GLU A 342 10.71 -2.13 -10.72
N VAL A 343 9.61 -2.14 -9.96
CA VAL A 343 9.29 -1.13 -8.94
C VAL A 343 9.59 -1.68 -7.56
N ASP A 344 10.02 -0.80 -6.66
CA ASP A 344 10.25 -1.12 -5.25
C ASP A 344 8.93 -1.02 -4.48
N LEU A 345 8.51 -2.10 -3.81
CA LEU A 345 7.24 -2.16 -3.08
C LEU A 345 7.12 -1.11 -1.96
N THR A 346 8.24 -0.73 -1.34
CA THR A 346 8.25 0.28 -0.27
C THR A 346 8.05 1.67 -0.87
N LEU A 347 8.67 1.95 -2.02
CA LEU A 347 8.45 3.22 -2.73
C LEU A 347 7.02 3.33 -3.26
N VAL A 348 6.41 2.21 -3.68
CA VAL A 348 4.98 2.19 -4.02
C VAL A 348 4.12 2.48 -2.80
N ALA A 349 4.43 1.90 -1.63
CA ALA A 349 3.69 2.19 -0.40
C ALA A 349 3.76 3.67 -0.02
N ILE A 350 4.96 4.25 -0.03
CA ILE A 350 5.18 5.68 0.25
C ILE A 350 4.44 6.53 -0.79
N GLY A 351 4.61 6.22 -2.07
CA GLY A 351 3.98 6.92 -3.17
C GLY A 351 2.46 6.90 -3.09
N ALA A 352 1.84 5.75 -2.86
CA ALA A 352 0.40 5.60 -2.71
C ALA A 352 -0.15 6.29 -1.45
N THR A 353 0.61 6.24 -0.34
CA THR A 353 0.24 6.93 0.91
C THR A 353 0.19 8.44 0.74
N CYS A 354 1.05 9.02 -0.11
CA CYS A 354 0.99 10.44 -0.46
C CYS A 354 -0.04 10.72 -1.56
N TYR A 355 -0.07 9.88 -2.60
CA TYR A 355 -0.87 10.10 -3.80
C TYR A 355 -2.38 9.96 -3.56
N GLY A 356 -2.80 9.00 -2.72
CA GLY A 356 -4.21 8.81 -2.34
C GLY A 356 -4.83 10.09 -1.76
N PRO A 357 -4.32 10.58 -0.61
CA PRO A 357 -4.76 11.85 -0.03
C PRO A 357 -4.63 13.05 -0.97
N ALA A 358 -3.51 13.17 -1.70
CA ALA A 358 -3.33 14.27 -2.65
C ALA A 358 -4.39 14.26 -3.76
N ALA A 359 -4.74 13.07 -4.27
CA ALA A 359 -5.75 12.93 -5.31
C ALA A 359 -7.17 13.16 -4.79
N SER A 360 -7.46 12.74 -3.54
CA SER A 360 -8.72 13.06 -2.85
C SER A 360 -8.85 14.55 -2.54
N TRP A 361 -7.76 15.22 -2.19
CA TRP A 361 -7.76 16.67 -2.01
C TRP A 361 -7.96 17.38 -3.36
N ALA A 362 -7.25 16.95 -4.40
CA ALA A 362 -7.32 17.53 -5.73
C ALA A 362 -8.70 17.34 -6.37
N SER A 363 -9.44 16.27 -6.07
CA SER A 363 -10.81 16.11 -6.58
C SER A 363 -11.78 17.18 -6.05
N GLY A 364 -11.52 17.79 -4.89
CA GLY A 364 -12.31 18.92 -4.37
C GLY A 364 -11.74 20.31 -4.68
N ASN A 365 -10.45 20.39 -5.02
CA ASN A 365 -9.71 21.66 -5.13
C ASN A 365 -9.19 21.97 -6.54
N VAL A 366 -9.33 21.06 -7.51
CA VAL A 366 -8.99 21.28 -8.93
C VAL A 366 -10.24 21.16 -9.78
N ALA A 367 -10.64 22.27 -10.42
CA ALA A 367 -11.93 22.39 -11.11
C ALA A 367 -12.20 21.27 -12.13
N PHE A 368 -11.20 20.93 -12.95
CA PHE A 368 -11.32 19.84 -13.93
C PHE A 368 -11.59 18.48 -13.27
N LEU A 369 -10.87 18.15 -12.19
CA LEU A 369 -11.06 16.89 -11.48
C LEU A 369 -12.43 16.87 -10.78
N LEU A 370 -12.80 17.98 -10.13
CA LEU A 370 -14.10 18.12 -9.48
C LEU A 370 -15.26 17.87 -10.45
N GLN A 371 -15.24 18.52 -11.61
CA GLN A 371 -16.26 18.32 -12.65
C GLN A 371 -16.27 16.88 -13.16
N THR A 372 -15.10 16.26 -13.31
CA THR A 372 -14.98 14.86 -13.76
C THR A 372 -15.62 13.90 -12.75
N PHE A 373 -15.33 14.05 -11.46
CA PHE A 373 -15.93 13.21 -10.42
C PHE A 373 -17.43 13.45 -10.28
N GLN A 374 -17.88 14.71 -10.28
CA GLN A 374 -19.31 15.04 -10.23
C GLN A 374 -20.08 14.49 -11.45
N PHE A 375 -19.46 14.47 -12.64
CA PHE A 375 -20.03 13.81 -13.81
C PHE A 375 -20.22 12.31 -13.57
N PHE A 376 -19.19 11.62 -13.08
CA PHE A 376 -19.28 10.17 -12.85
C PHE A 376 -20.27 9.81 -11.73
N PHE A 377 -20.45 10.68 -10.73
CA PHE A 377 -21.46 10.52 -9.69
C PHE A 377 -22.90 10.61 -10.20
N GLU A 378 -23.15 11.33 -11.31
CA GLU A 378 -24.49 11.48 -11.89
C GLU A 378 -24.70 10.64 -13.16
N ALA A 379 -23.65 10.08 -13.75
CA ALA A 379 -23.68 9.47 -15.09
C ALA A 379 -24.68 8.32 -15.22
N ILE A 380 -24.90 7.55 -14.15
CA ILE A 380 -25.82 6.40 -14.14
C ILE A 380 -27.05 6.61 -13.25
N VAL A 381 -27.26 7.83 -12.75
CA VAL A 381 -28.45 8.19 -11.97
C VAL A 381 -29.66 8.30 -12.91
N PRO A 382 -30.80 7.68 -12.60
CA PRO A 382 -32.01 7.80 -13.39
C PRO A 382 -32.48 9.26 -13.51
N LEU A 383 -33.01 9.65 -14.67
CA LEU A 383 -33.43 11.03 -14.91
C LEU A 383 -34.45 11.55 -13.89
N ALA A 384 -35.34 10.68 -13.40
CA ALA A 384 -36.36 11.02 -12.40
C ALA A 384 -35.80 11.32 -11.00
N ALA A 385 -34.60 10.79 -10.69
CA ALA A 385 -33.93 10.96 -9.39
C ALA A 385 -32.74 11.94 -9.47
N LYS A 386 -32.50 12.54 -10.64
CA LYS A 386 -31.37 13.44 -10.85
C LYS A 386 -31.47 14.65 -9.92
N GLY A 387 -30.38 14.93 -9.20
CA GLY A 387 -30.32 16.00 -8.19
C GLY A 387 -30.77 15.55 -6.78
N GLN A 388 -31.51 14.45 -6.67
CA GLN A 388 -31.97 13.87 -5.40
C GLN A 388 -30.98 12.83 -4.84
N GLU A 389 -30.22 12.19 -5.71
CA GLU A 389 -29.24 11.17 -5.36
C GLU A 389 -27.99 11.27 -6.24
N PHE A 390 -26.91 10.67 -5.77
CA PHE A 390 -25.72 10.39 -6.58
C PHE A 390 -25.33 8.92 -6.45
N GLU A 391 -24.60 8.39 -7.43
CA GLU A 391 -24.13 7.01 -7.47
C GLU A 391 -22.61 6.92 -7.42
N GLY A 392 -22.07 6.27 -6.39
CA GLY A 392 -20.64 6.26 -6.12
C GLY A 392 -19.79 5.24 -6.89
N CYS A 393 -20.37 4.19 -7.49
CA CYS A 393 -19.58 3.07 -8.03
C CYS A 393 -18.64 3.49 -9.16
N LEU A 394 -19.10 4.34 -10.08
CA LEU A 394 -18.32 4.75 -11.25
C LEU A 394 -17.18 5.70 -10.86
N SER A 395 -17.48 6.67 -9.98
CA SER A 395 -16.48 7.55 -9.39
C SER A 395 -15.38 6.79 -8.66
N SER A 396 -15.75 5.77 -7.87
CA SER A 396 -14.77 4.95 -7.16
C SER A 396 -13.99 4.01 -8.06
N LEU A 397 -14.56 3.56 -9.18
CA LEU A 397 -13.82 2.83 -10.21
C LEU A 397 -12.75 3.72 -10.83
N VAL A 398 -13.10 4.95 -11.18
CA VAL A 398 -12.16 5.95 -11.72
C VAL A 398 -11.06 6.26 -10.70
N TYR A 399 -11.43 6.46 -9.43
CA TYR A 399 -10.46 6.67 -8.35
C TYR A 399 -9.52 5.46 -8.17
N THR A 400 -10.06 4.23 -8.25
CA THR A 400 -9.26 2.99 -8.19
C THR A 400 -8.27 2.91 -9.34
N ILE A 401 -8.71 3.18 -10.58
CA ILE A 401 -7.86 3.16 -11.78
C ILE A 401 -6.76 4.22 -11.68
N MET A 402 -7.11 5.42 -11.22
CA MET A 402 -6.17 6.51 -11.02
C MET A 402 -5.04 6.08 -10.08
N LEU A 403 -5.35 5.50 -8.92
CA LEU A 403 -4.36 5.04 -7.94
C LEU A 403 -3.56 3.82 -8.42
N ALA A 404 -4.21 2.89 -9.13
CA ALA A 404 -3.56 1.76 -9.78
C ALA A 404 -2.54 2.17 -10.85
N SER A 405 -2.78 3.30 -11.54
CA SER A 405 -1.97 3.72 -12.68
C SER A 405 -0.54 4.15 -12.32
N MET A 406 -0.32 4.68 -11.11
CA MET A 406 0.96 5.28 -10.68
C MET A 406 2.19 4.36 -10.84
N PRO A 407 2.22 3.13 -10.25
CA PRO A 407 3.34 2.22 -10.45
C PRO A 407 3.44 1.68 -11.89
N ILE A 408 2.30 1.57 -12.59
CA ILE A 408 2.25 1.04 -13.97
C ILE A 408 2.86 2.02 -14.95
N MET A 409 2.49 3.30 -14.85
CA MET A 409 3.08 4.38 -15.63
C MET A 409 4.59 4.46 -15.38
N TYR A 410 5.03 4.43 -14.12
CA TYR A 410 6.46 4.41 -13.81
C TYR A 410 7.18 3.21 -14.44
N GLY A 411 6.60 2.01 -14.33
CA GLY A 411 7.18 0.77 -14.84
C GLY A 411 7.33 0.75 -16.35
N PHE A 412 6.38 1.30 -17.11
CA PHE A 412 6.47 1.38 -18.57
C PHE A 412 7.27 2.58 -19.08
N THR A 413 7.25 3.72 -18.38
CA THR A 413 7.98 4.94 -18.82
C THR A 413 9.49 4.82 -18.58
N ARG A 414 9.91 4.20 -17.47
CA ARG A 414 11.33 4.14 -17.11
C ARG A 414 12.21 3.41 -18.13
N PRO A 415 11.81 2.25 -18.72
CA PRO A 415 12.56 1.62 -19.81
C PRO A 415 12.66 2.49 -21.06
N LEU A 416 11.62 3.29 -21.37
CA LEU A 416 11.60 4.18 -22.53
C LEU A 416 12.57 5.36 -22.37
N LEU A 417 12.69 5.89 -21.15
CA LEU A 417 13.59 7.00 -20.83
C LEU A 417 15.05 6.58 -20.67
N ARG A 418 15.31 5.31 -20.34
CA ARG A 418 16.67 4.81 -20.12
C ARG A 418 17.29 4.44 -21.47
N ARG A 419 18.31 5.20 -21.91
CA ARG A 419 19.19 4.76 -23.00
C ARG A 419 19.70 3.35 -22.68
N ARG A 420 19.50 2.40 -23.61
CA ARG A 420 20.00 1.02 -23.53
C ARG A 420 21.53 1.03 -23.52
N GLN A 421 22.15 1.39 -22.41
CA GLN A 421 23.54 1.08 -22.16
C GLN A 421 23.58 -0.37 -21.68
N PRO A 422 24.34 -1.26 -22.35
CA PRO A 422 24.55 -2.59 -21.83
C PRO A 422 25.21 -2.45 -20.45
N PRO A 423 24.63 -3.02 -19.39
CA PRO A 423 25.22 -2.94 -18.07
C PRO A 423 26.54 -3.72 -18.08
N THR A 424 27.68 -3.01 -18.09
CA THR A 424 28.93 -3.53 -17.55
C THR A 424 28.83 -3.54 -16.03
N VAL A 425 27.89 -4.34 -15.50
CA VAL A 425 27.68 -4.48 -14.07
C VAL A 425 28.59 -5.60 -13.59
N ASP A 426 29.51 -5.23 -12.70
CA ASP A 426 30.32 -6.17 -11.94
C ASP A 426 29.42 -7.23 -11.27
N PRO A 427 29.59 -8.53 -11.56
CA PRO A 427 28.83 -9.60 -10.94
C PRO A 427 28.87 -9.58 -9.40
N ALA A 428 29.96 -9.07 -8.80
CA ALA A 428 30.09 -8.94 -7.35
C ALA A 428 29.08 -7.93 -6.75
N ARG A 429 28.45 -7.09 -7.59
CA ARG A 429 27.38 -6.20 -7.13
C ARG A 429 26.14 -6.97 -6.71
N TYR A 430 25.82 -8.10 -7.35
CA TYR A 430 24.59 -8.85 -7.08
C TYR A 430 24.59 -9.54 -5.71
N SER A 431 25.75 -9.96 -5.21
CA SER A 431 25.89 -10.55 -3.89
C SER A 431 25.81 -9.51 -2.76
N SER A 432 26.14 -8.25 -3.05
CA SER A 432 26.11 -7.16 -2.06
C SER A 432 24.70 -6.84 -1.54
N PHE A 433 24.61 -6.54 -0.25
CA PHE A 433 23.39 -6.00 0.38
C PHE A 433 22.95 -4.65 -0.21
N LEU A 434 23.87 -3.90 -0.82
CA LEU A 434 23.57 -2.64 -1.54
C LEU A 434 22.72 -2.88 -2.79
N TYR A 435 22.66 -4.11 -3.30
CA TYR A 435 21.80 -4.50 -4.42
C TYR A 435 20.37 -4.91 -3.98
N ASN A 436 19.94 -4.49 -2.79
CA ASN A 436 18.56 -4.67 -2.33
C ASN A 436 17.64 -3.48 -2.64
N GLY A 437 16.36 -3.60 -2.25
CA GLY A 437 15.40 -2.50 -2.26
C GLY A 437 15.69 -1.42 -1.22
N PHE A 438 14.94 -0.32 -1.28
CA PHE A 438 15.13 0.86 -0.42
C PHE A 438 15.05 0.51 1.07
N LYS A 439 14.00 -0.21 1.49
CA LYS A 439 13.80 -0.64 2.88
C LYS A 439 14.98 -1.46 3.41
N THR A 440 15.33 -2.53 2.71
CA THR A 440 16.40 -3.44 3.12
C THR A 440 17.76 -2.72 3.21
N ARG A 441 18.07 -1.79 2.30
CA ARG A 441 19.30 -0.97 2.39
C ARG A 441 19.34 -0.12 3.65
N LEU A 442 18.23 0.51 4.04
CA LEU A 442 18.15 1.28 5.27
C LEU A 442 18.37 0.40 6.51
N VAL A 443 17.75 -0.79 6.54
CA VAL A 443 17.92 -1.75 7.62
C VAL A 443 19.38 -2.19 7.75
N PHE A 444 20.04 -2.53 6.63
CA PHE A 444 21.46 -2.90 6.66
C PHE A 444 22.38 -1.73 7.00
N ALA A 445 22.06 -0.50 6.58
CA ALA A 445 22.80 0.69 6.98
C ALA A 445 22.70 0.94 8.51
N ALA A 446 21.51 0.76 9.09
CA ALA A 446 21.30 0.84 10.53
C ALA A 446 22.04 -0.27 11.28
N LEU A 447 21.95 -1.52 10.79
CA LEU A 447 22.71 -2.64 11.34
C LEU A 447 24.21 -2.33 11.34
N HIS A 448 24.75 -1.88 10.20
CA HIS A 448 26.18 -1.56 10.06
C HIS A 448 26.63 -0.46 11.04
N HIS A 449 25.79 0.56 11.25
CA HIS A 449 26.07 1.62 12.21
C HIS A 449 26.17 1.09 13.65
N TRP A 450 25.38 0.07 14.00
CA TRP A 450 25.37 -0.52 15.34
C TRP A 450 26.39 -1.64 15.53
N THR A 451 26.72 -2.41 14.50
CA THR A 451 27.57 -3.60 14.66
C THR A 451 29.06 -3.38 14.45
N ARG A 452 29.55 -2.23 13.95
CA ARG A 452 31.00 -1.85 13.79
C ARG A 452 31.98 -2.87 13.15
N ASP A 453 31.58 -4.12 12.87
CA ASP A 453 32.45 -5.26 12.56
C ASP A 453 32.49 -5.64 11.07
N TYR A 454 31.81 -4.88 10.21
CA TYR A 454 31.83 -5.15 8.77
C TYR A 454 33.09 -4.55 8.14
N ARG A 455 34.17 -5.33 8.14
CA ARG A 455 35.42 -4.94 7.45
C ARG A 455 35.21 -4.94 5.93
N ALA A 456 35.75 -3.92 5.27
CA ALA A 456 35.89 -3.91 3.82
C ALA A 456 36.80 -5.08 3.37
N GLY A 457 36.43 -5.77 2.29
CA GLY A 457 37.24 -6.84 1.69
C GLY A 457 36.82 -8.28 1.99
N ILE A 458 35.69 -8.50 2.68
CA ILE A 458 35.13 -9.86 2.88
C ILE A 458 34.43 -10.30 1.58
N PRO A 459 34.77 -11.49 1.03
CA PRO A 459 34.13 -11.99 -0.18
C PRO A 459 32.63 -12.22 0.04
N SER A 460 31.82 -11.69 -0.88
CA SER A 460 30.38 -11.92 -0.91
C SER A 460 30.01 -12.74 -2.14
N VAL A 461 29.38 -13.89 -1.92
CA VAL A 461 29.01 -14.84 -2.96
C VAL A 461 27.48 -14.90 -3.07
N GLY A 462 26.99 -15.00 -4.31
CA GLY A 462 25.56 -15.16 -4.62
C GLY A 462 24.97 -14.03 -5.44
N GLY A 463 23.64 -13.99 -5.50
CA GLY A 463 22.87 -13.13 -6.39
C GLY A 463 22.91 -13.57 -7.86
N SER A 464 23.28 -14.82 -8.17
CA SER A 464 23.38 -15.31 -9.55
C SER A 464 22.04 -15.26 -10.30
N ILE A 465 20.93 -15.45 -9.57
CA ILE A 465 19.55 -15.24 -10.06
C ILE A 465 19.38 -13.83 -10.63
N TYR A 466 19.93 -12.81 -9.99
CA TYR A 466 19.76 -11.42 -10.42
C TYR A 466 20.60 -11.07 -11.65
N ALA A 467 21.80 -11.65 -11.77
CA ALA A 467 22.56 -11.56 -13.00
C ALA A 467 21.79 -12.20 -14.17
N LEU A 468 21.13 -13.33 -13.93
CA LEU A 468 20.27 -13.99 -14.92
C LEU A 468 19.08 -13.10 -15.31
N PHE A 469 18.43 -12.46 -14.33
CA PHE A 469 17.32 -11.54 -14.54
C PHE A 469 17.67 -10.31 -15.38
N ASP A 470 18.86 -9.75 -15.18
CA ASP A 470 19.36 -8.62 -15.96
C ASP A 470 19.76 -9.06 -17.39
N SER A 471 20.19 -10.31 -17.57
CA SER A 471 20.47 -10.87 -18.91
C SER A 471 19.20 -11.15 -19.71
N ASN A 472 18.14 -11.65 -19.07
CA ASN A 472 16.87 -11.93 -19.70
C ASN A 472 15.73 -11.86 -18.67
N ALA A 473 14.84 -10.89 -18.86
CA ALA A 473 13.72 -10.63 -17.94
C ALA A 473 12.71 -11.79 -17.87
N ARG A 474 12.71 -12.73 -18.82
CA ARG A 474 11.81 -13.89 -18.83
C ARG A 474 12.03 -14.85 -17.65
N TYR A 475 13.20 -14.82 -17.02
CA TYR A 475 13.49 -15.63 -15.84
C TYR A 475 12.85 -15.09 -14.56
N LYS A 476 12.30 -13.87 -14.58
CA LYS A 476 11.59 -13.31 -13.44
C LYS A 476 10.21 -13.95 -13.29
N GLN A 477 9.90 -14.43 -12.09
CA GLN A 477 8.53 -14.82 -11.76
C GLN A 477 7.61 -13.59 -11.64
N TYR A 478 8.13 -12.51 -11.05
CA TYR A 478 7.40 -11.26 -10.79
C TYR A 478 8.05 -10.05 -11.49
N PRO A 479 7.92 -9.91 -12.82
CA PRO A 479 8.58 -8.86 -13.61
C PRO A 479 8.30 -7.42 -13.18
N THR A 480 7.16 -7.14 -12.54
CA THR A 480 6.80 -5.79 -12.11
C THR A 480 7.52 -5.32 -10.85
N THR A 481 8.13 -6.24 -10.09
CA THR A 481 8.51 -5.98 -8.71
C THR A 481 9.89 -6.49 -8.38
N ARG A 482 10.62 -5.73 -7.54
CA ARG A 482 11.91 -6.18 -6.98
C ARG A 482 11.70 -7.21 -5.88
N PHE A 483 11.70 -8.49 -6.24
CA PHE A 483 11.55 -9.61 -5.29
C PHE A 483 12.86 -9.95 -4.55
N ARG A 484 13.44 -8.97 -3.86
CA ARG A 484 14.73 -9.10 -3.14
C ARG A 484 14.63 -8.98 -1.64
N GLY A 485 13.53 -8.42 -1.16
CA GLY A 485 13.24 -8.28 0.27
C GLY A 485 13.37 -9.59 1.04
N PRO A 486 12.88 -10.73 0.52
CA PRO A 486 12.95 -12.00 1.23
C PRO A 486 14.32 -12.67 1.30
N ASP A 487 15.33 -12.19 0.56
CA ASP A 487 16.66 -12.82 0.53
C ASP A 487 17.25 -12.95 1.94
N CYS A 488 17.89 -14.08 2.18
CA CYS A 488 18.67 -14.31 3.40
C CYS A 488 20.14 -13.97 3.16
N PHE A 489 20.78 -13.38 4.17
CA PHE A 489 22.22 -13.22 4.20
C PHE A 489 22.81 -14.13 5.28
N VAL A 490 23.91 -14.79 4.97
CA VAL A 490 24.54 -15.76 5.86
C VAL A 490 25.98 -15.36 6.04
N HIS A 491 26.36 -15.06 7.27
CA HIS A 491 27.75 -14.80 7.63
C HIS A 491 28.39 -16.12 8.05
N CYS A 492 29.43 -16.53 7.33
CA CYS A 492 30.15 -17.76 7.60
C CYS A 492 31.45 -17.45 8.34
N TYR A 493 31.55 -17.96 9.56
CA TYR A 493 32.71 -17.81 10.40
C TYR A 493 33.51 -19.11 10.42
N CYS A 494 34.84 -19.00 10.35
CA CYS A 494 35.76 -20.10 10.60
C CYS A 494 36.76 -19.66 11.67
N ASN A 495 36.91 -20.45 12.73
CA ASN A 495 37.76 -20.14 13.88
C ASN A 495 37.47 -18.74 14.46
N GLY A 496 36.18 -18.39 14.55
CA GLY A 496 35.70 -17.10 15.07
C GLY A 496 35.89 -15.90 14.14
N LYS A 497 36.41 -16.06 12.92
CA LYS A 497 36.61 -14.97 11.96
C LYS A 497 35.60 -15.07 10.81
N LEU A 498 34.98 -13.96 10.44
CA LEU A 498 34.10 -13.89 9.27
C LEU A 498 34.93 -14.09 8.00
N VAL A 499 34.68 -15.18 7.28
CA VAL A 499 35.42 -15.56 6.08
C VAL A 499 34.68 -15.16 4.82
N GLU A 500 33.36 -15.35 4.80
CA GLU A 500 32.54 -15.08 3.62
C GLU A 500 31.09 -14.76 3.97
N ILE A 501 30.40 -14.11 3.03
CA ILE A 501 28.98 -13.77 3.14
C ILE A 501 28.23 -14.36 1.95
N LEU A 502 27.25 -15.21 2.23
CA LEU A 502 26.37 -15.78 1.23
C LEU A 502 25.08 -14.98 1.14
N ARG A 503 24.69 -14.58 -0.07
CA ARG A 503 23.35 -14.10 -0.38
C ARG A 503 22.53 -15.25 -0.93
N LEU A 504 21.39 -15.54 -0.33
CA LEU A 504 20.52 -16.63 -0.71
C LEU A 504 19.15 -16.09 -1.11
N SER A 505 18.71 -16.46 -2.31
CA SER A 505 17.40 -16.09 -2.86
C SER A 505 16.52 -17.32 -2.97
N LEU A 506 15.22 -17.15 -2.72
CA LEU A 506 14.25 -18.24 -2.85
C LEU A 506 13.98 -18.54 -4.33
N LEU A 507 13.99 -19.83 -4.67
CA LEU A 507 13.71 -20.31 -6.03
C LEU A 507 12.33 -19.94 -6.53
N VAL A 508 11.37 -19.66 -5.64
CA VAL A 508 10.02 -19.20 -6.01
C VAL A 508 10.03 -17.87 -6.80
N GLY A 509 11.09 -17.07 -6.67
CA GLY A 509 11.26 -15.85 -7.47
C GLY A 509 11.75 -16.11 -8.90
N LEU A 510 12.20 -17.33 -9.21
CA LEU A 510 12.81 -17.73 -10.48
C LEU A 510 11.83 -18.53 -11.33
N ASP A 511 11.49 -18.00 -12.51
CA ASP A 511 10.78 -18.76 -13.54
C ASP A 511 11.78 -19.60 -14.35
N ARG A 512 11.64 -20.92 -14.26
CA ARG A 512 12.50 -21.88 -14.96
C ARG A 512 12.13 -22.07 -16.44
N ASN A 513 11.01 -21.47 -16.89
CA ASN A 513 10.50 -21.53 -18.26
C ASN A 513 10.38 -22.97 -18.80
N GLY A 514 9.87 -23.91 -18.00
CA GLY A 514 9.81 -25.34 -18.36
C GLY A 514 9.10 -25.64 -19.69
N ASN A 515 8.20 -24.75 -20.13
CA ASN A 515 7.41 -24.91 -21.36
C ASN A 515 8.05 -24.26 -22.60
N ALA A 516 9.18 -23.56 -22.46
CA ALA A 516 9.81 -22.81 -23.55
C ALA A 516 11.26 -23.28 -23.75
N PRO A 517 11.52 -24.19 -24.72
CA PRO A 517 12.81 -24.87 -24.85
C PRO A 517 13.98 -23.91 -25.11
N ASN A 518 13.72 -22.74 -25.72
CA ASN A 518 14.76 -21.75 -26.04
C ASN A 518 15.23 -20.91 -24.85
N VAL A 519 14.57 -21.00 -23.70
CA VAL A 519 14.88 -20.22 -22.48
C VAL A 519 14.73 -21.06 -21.21
N VAL A 520 14.72 -22.40 -21.33
CA VAL A 520 14.55 -23.29 -20.19
C VAL A 520 15.82 -23.33 -19.33
N ILE A 521 15.67 -23.36 -18.01
CA ILE A 521 16.77 -23.64 -17.09
C ILE A 521 16.87 -25.15 -16.89
N ALA A 522 17.76 -25.79 -17.65
CA ALA A 522 18.01 -27.23 -17.51
C ALA A 522 18.74 -27.54 -16.21
N THR A 523 18.47 -28.72 -15.65
CA THR A 523 19.23 -29.24 -14.50
C THR A 523 20.60 -29.69 -14.98
N SER A 524 21.66 -29.30 -14.28
CA SER A 524 23.03 -29.75 -14.58
C SER A 524 23.26 -31.17 -14.06
N ASP A 525 24.04 -31.96 -14.79
CA ASP A 525 24.54 -33.26 -14.32
C ASP A 525 25.55 -33.12 -13.18
N GLN A 526 26.16 -31.93 -13.02
CA GLN A 526 27.05 -31.65 -11.91
C GLN A 526 26.27 -31.11 -10.70
N PRO A 527 26.43 -31.72 -9.51
CA PRO A 527 25.78 -31.25 -8.30
C PRO A 527 26.34 -29.89 -7.88
N SER A 528 25.56 -29.18 -7.08
CA SER A 528 26.04 -27.96 -6.42
C SER A 528 27.16 -28.29 -5.44
N LEU A 529 28.18 -27.43 -5.41
CA LEU A 529 29.22 -27.48 -4.36
C LEU A 529 28.68 -27.01 -3.00
N TYR A 530 27.56 -26.30 -3.01
CA TYR A 530 26.89 -25.79 -1.82
C TYR A 530 25.71 -26.68 -1.44
N THR A 531 25.28 -26.58 -0.19
CA THR A 531 24.05 -27.25 0.30
C THR A 531 22.76 -26.59 -0.22
N VAL A 532 22.89 -25.59 -1.09
CA VAL A 532 21.82 -24.87 -1.79
C VAL A 532 22.02 -24.94 -3.31
N HIS A 533 21.02 -24.54 -4.09
CA HIS A 533 21.15 -24.48 -5.55
C HIS A 533 22.14 -23.40 -6.00
N THR A 534 22.75 -23.59 -7.17
CA THR A 534 23.56 -22.54 -7.82
C THR A 534 23.20 -22.46 -9.30
N ILE A 535 23.14 -21.25 -9.86
CA ILE A 535 22.95 -21.04 -11.29
C ILE A 535 24.30 -20.86 -11.96
N GLN A 536 24.55 -21.69 -12.96
CA GLN A 536 25.63 -21.48 -13.90
C GLN A 536 25.12 -20.57 -15.03
N LEU A 537 25.63 -19.34 -15.06
CA LEU A 537 25.31 -18.38 -16.11
C LEU A 537 25.90 -18.83 -17.46
N PRO A 538 25.34 -18.38 -18.60
CA PRO A 538 25.92 -18.64 -19.92
C PRO A 538 27.31 -18.00 -20.04
N THR A 539 28.35 -18.81 -20.24
CA THR A 539 29.77 -18.35 -20.26
C THR A 539 30.45 -18.49 -21.63
N SER A 540 29.82 -19.15 -22.62
CA SER A 540 30.43 -19.43 -23.94
C SER A 540 29.38 -19.64 -25.04
N GLU A 541 29.76 -19.50 -26.32
CA GLU A 541 28.94 -19.88 -27.48
C GLU A 541 28.45 -21.33 -27.43
N LYS A 542 29.18 -22.22 -26.75
CA LYS A 542 28.82 -23.64 -26.56
C LYS A 542 27.77 -23.86 -25.46
N GLN A 543 27.64 -22.95 -24.49
CA GLN A 543 26.68 -23.04 -23.39
C GLN A 543 25.79 -21.80 -23.38
N LYS A 544 24.83 -21.79 -24.32
CA LYS A 544 23.90 -20.67 -24.52
C LYS A 544 22.81 -20.56 -23.44
N MET A 545 22.55 -21.65 -22.71
CA MET A 545 21.48 -21.72 -21.72
C MET A 545 22.03 -21.81 -20.28
N PRO A 546 21.35 -21.17 -19.32
CA PRO A 546 21.70 -21.30 -17.90
C PRO A 546 21.40 -22.72 -17.42
N LEU A 547 22.25 -23.24 -16.53
CA LEU A 547 22.04 -24.54 -15.88
C LEU A 547 21.83 -24.36 -14.38
N LEU A 548 20.88 -25.10 -13.82
CA LEU A 548 20.66 -25.19 -12.38
C LEU A 548 21.42 -26.38 -11.81
N ARG A 549 22.42 -26.14 -10.97
CA ARG A 549 23.08 -27.21 -10.21
C ARG A 549 22.29 -27.46 -8.94
N CYS A 550 21.87 -28.70 -8.73
CA CYS A 550 21.09 -29.09 -7.57
C CYS A 550 21.99 -29.56 -6.42
N PRO A 551 21.69 -29.18 -5.17
CA PRO A 551 22.35 -29.78 -4.01
C PRO A 551 21.92 -31.26 -3.87
N LEU A 552 22.71 -32.04 -3.13
CA LEU A 552 22.43 -33.46 -2.87
C LEU A 552 21.10 -33.68 -2.14
N THR A 553 20.70 -32.71 -1.31
CA THR A 553 19.41 -32.70 -0.63
C THR A 553 18.58 -31.50 -1.09
N PRO A 554 17.28 -31.66 -1.38
CA PRO A 554 16.44 -30.57 -1.87
C PRO A 554 16.51 -29.31 -1.00
N SER A 555 16.59 -28.15 -1.64
CA SER A 555 16.59 -26.85 -0.98
C SER A 555 15.68 -25.88 -1.72
N ALA A 556 15.02 -24.97 -1.00
CA ALA A 556 14.26 -23.88 -1.60
C ALA A 556 15.14 -22.69 -2.00
N TRP A 557 16.42 -22.71 -1.61
CA TRP A 557 17.34 -21.58 -1.72
C TRP A 557 18.32 -21.78 -2.87
N CYS A 558 18.69 -20.67 -3.49
CA CYS A 558 19.72 -20.57 -4.51
C CYS A 558 20.71 -19.47 -4.13
N LEU A 559 21.98 -19.72 -4.41
CA LEU A 559 23.08 -18.77 -4.26
C LEU A 559 23.02 -17.69 -5.33
#